data_AF-R1EVM3-F1
#
_entry.id   AF-R1EVM3-F1
#
_cell.length_a   1.000
_cell.length_b   1.000
_cell.length_c   1.000
_cell.angle_alpha   90.00
_cell.angle_beta   90.00
_cell.angle_gamma   90.00
#
_symmetry.space_group_name_H-M   'P 1'
#
loop_
_entity.id
_entity.type
_entity.pdbx_description
1 polymer ?
#
loop_
_entity_poly.entity_id
_entity_poly.type
_entity_poly.pdbx_seq_one_letter_code
_entity_poly.pdbx_strand_id
1 'polypeptide(L)' 'WVDLNNRGLSGTIPPQLGDISQLVYLYLNGNSISGTIPSDTGKLSQLQELGLYNNDISGTVPSQLNDLPLTK' A
#
# COMPACT_ATOMS: atom_id res chain seq x y z
N TRP A 1 0.61 -11.40 -5.46
CA TRP A 1 1.08 -11.17 -4.09
C TRP A 1 2.49 -10.64 -4.17
N VAL A 2 2.78 -9.58 -3.42
CA VAL A 2 4.10 -8.95 -3.34
C VAL A 2 4.44 -8.84 -1.87
N ASP A 3 5.51 -9.51 -1.44
CA ASP A 3 6.01 -9.45 -0.06
C ASP A 3 7.42 -8.86 -0.05
N LEU A 4 7.51 -7.67 0.52
CA LEU A 4 8.73 -6.89 0.69
C LEU A 4 8.87 -6.43 2.16
N ASN A 5 8.36 -7.23 3.11
CA ASN A 5 8.53 -6.96 4.53
C ASN A 5 10.01 -6.95 4.94
N ASN A 6 10.40 -6.01 5.80
CA ASN A 6 11.72 -5.93 6.44
C ASN A 6 12.90 -5.94 5.44
N ARG A 7 12.79 -5.20 4.33
CA ARG A 7 13.82 -5.12 3.29
C ARG A 7 14.65 -3.83 3.33
N GLY A 8 14.42 -2.96 4.32
CA GLY A 8 15.11 -1.67 4.42
C GLY A 8 14.75 -0.73 3.27
N LEU A 9 13.56 -0.89 2.68
CA LEU A 9 13.07 0.02 1.63
C LEU A 9 12.85 1.42 2.20
N SER A 10 13.14 2.44 1.41
CA SER A 10 12.95 3.85 1.76
C SER A 10 12.38 4.63 0.58
N GLY A 11 11.99 5.87 0.82
CA GLY A 11 11.27 6.70 -0.15
C GLY A 11 9.75 6.64 0.08
N THR A 12 8.97 6.87 -0.97
CA THR A 12 7.50 6.95 -0.89
C THR A 12 6.84 5.81 -1.67
N ILE A 13 5.56 5.55 -1.40
CA ILE A 13 4.75 4.64 -2.23
C ILE A 13 4.50 5.33 -3.59
N PRO A 14 4.92 4.75 -4.72
CA PRO A 14 4.71 5.36 -6.03
C PRO A 14 3.23 5.20 -6.46
N PRO A 15 2.59 6.22 -7.05
CA PRO A 15 1.20 6.12 -7.52
C PRO A 15 1.00 5.04 -8.59
N GLN A 16 2.04 4.73 -9.38
CA GLN A 16 2.04 3.66 -10.39
C GLN A 16 1.82 2.26 -9.80
N LEU A 17 1.99 2.10 -8.48
CA LEU A 17 1.63 0.87 -7.80
C LEU A 17 0.14 0.54 -8.02
N GLY A 18 -0.72 1.55 -8.11
CA GLY A 18 -2.14 1.42 -8.41
C GLY A 18 -2.47 0.79 -9.76
N ASP A 19 -1.52 0.80 -10.71
CA ASP A 19 -1.72 0.23 -12.05
C ASP A 19 -1.61 -1.31 -12.06
N ILE A 20 -1.15 -1.91 -10.97
CA ILE A 20 -1.03 -3.38 -10.81
C ILE A 20 -2.36 -3.95 -10.30
N SER A 21 -3.44 -3.79 -11.07
CA SER A 21 -4.82 -4.12 -10.67
C SER A 21 -5.04 -5.58 -10.26
N GLN A 22 -4.19 -6.51 -10.71
CA GLN A 22 -4.23 -7.93 -10.31
C GLN A 22 -3.62 -8.23 -8.94
N LEU A 23 -3.11 -7.22 -8.22
CA LEU A 23 -2.44 -7.45 -6.95
C LEU A 23 -3.44 -7.78 -5.84
N VAL A 24 -3.32 -8.99 -5.28
CA VAL A 24 -4.19 -9.48 -4.21
C VAL A 24 -3.67 -9.18 -2.81
N TYR A 25 -2.35 -9.30 -2.62
CA TYR A 25 -1.68 -9.06 -1.34
C TYR A 25 -0.46 -8.17 -1.57
N LEU A 26 -0.30 -7.13 -0.75
CA LEU A 26 0.83 -6.23 -0.75
C LEU A 26 1.34 -6.04 0.68
N TYR A 27 2.54 -6.54 0.96
CA TYR A 27 3.17 -6.41 2.27
C TYR A 27 4.46 -5.58 2.17
N LEU A 28 4.46 -4.43 2.84
CA LEU A 28 5.57 -3.49 2.91
C LEU A 28 5.97 -3.20 4.37
N ASN A 29 5.58 -4.06 5.30
CA ASN A 29 5.74 -3.81 6.72
C ASN A 29 7.21 -3.79 7.15
N GLY A 30 7.54 -2.99 8.17
CA GLY A 30 8.88 -2.96 8.75
C GLY A 30 9.94 -2.39 7.80
N ASN A 31 9.59 -1.36 7.04
CA ASN A 31 10.53 -0.62 6.19
C ASN A 31 10.66 0.84 6.68
N SER A 32 11.39 1.66 5.94
CA SER A 32 11.55 3.11 6.17
C SER A 32 10.82 3.91 5.09
N ILE A 33 9.66 3.42 4.64
CA ILE A 33 8.80 4.12 3.66
C ILE A 33 8.13 5.29 4.37
N SER A 34 8.17 6.47 3.76
CA SER A 34 7.63 7.72 4.30
C SER A 34 6.66 8.39 3.33
N GLY A 35 6.11 9.54 3.73
CA GLY A 35 5.12 10.28 2.94
C GLY A 35 3.70 9.77 3.15
N THR A 36 2.85 9.93 2.15
CA THR A 36 1.42 9.57 2.22
C THR A 36 1.11 8.30 1.42
N ILE A 37 -0.05 7.70 1.66
CA ILE A 37 -0.61 6.67 0.77
C ILE A 37 -1.19 7.40 -0.45
N PRO A 38 -0.79 7.07 -1.70
CA PRO A 38 -1.38 7.66 -2.89
C PRO A 38 -2.84 7.24 -3.07
N SER A 39 -3.70 8.15 -3.54
CA SER A 39 -5.09 7.83 -3.89
C SER A 39 -5.20 6.74 -4.95
N ASP A 40 -4.20 6.61 -5.83
CA ASP A 40 -4.11 5.56 -6.84
C ASP A 40 -4.05 4.14 -6.24
N THR A 41 -3.68 3.99 -4.96
CA THR A 41 -3.73 2.70 -4.27
C THR A 41 -5.16 2.11 -4.27
N GLY A 42 -6.20 2.95 -4.35
CA GLY A 42 -7.59 2.51 -4.51
C GLY A 42 -7.91 1.85 -5.86
N LYS A 43 -7.03 1.96 -6.87
CA LYS A 43 -7.19 1.25 -8.16
C LYS A 43 -6.85 -0.24 -8.08
N LEU A 44 -6.27 -0.70 -6.96
CA LEU A 44 -5.93 -2.10 -6.71
C LEU A 44 -7.20 -2.93 -6.43
N SER A 45 -8.08 -3.05 -7.42
CA SER A 45 -9.43 -3.59 -7.28
C SER A 45 -9.53 -5.06 -6.87
N GLN A 46 -8.41 -5.80 -6.85
CA GLN A 46 -8.32 -7.16 -6.35
C GLN A 46 -7.62 -7.28 -4.99
N LEU A 47 -7.20 -6.15 -4.40
CA LEU A 47 -6.41 -6.15 -3.17
C LEU A 47 -7.28 -6.52 -1.96
N GLN A 48 -6.88 -7.59 -1.29
CA GLN A 48 -7.52 -8.11 -0.08
C GLN A 48 -6.77 -7.67 1.17
N GLU A 49 -5.45 -7.52 1.10
CA GLU A 49 -4.63 -7.10 2.23
C GLU A 49 -3.53 -6.12 1.84
N LEU A 50 -3.43 -5.04 2.60
CA LEU A 50 -2.41 -4.00 2.50
C LEU A 50 -1.67 -3.87 3.83
N GLY A 51 -0.46 -4.41 3.89
CA GLY A 51 0.41 -4.29 5.06
C GLY A 51 1.35 -3.10 4.94
N LEU A 52 1.18 -2.10 5.81
CA LEU A 52 2.02 -0.91 5.90
C LEU A 52 2.58 -0.65 7.30
N TYR A 53 2.41 -1.55 8.27
CA TYR A 53 2.79 -1.31 9.67
C TYR A 53 4.31 -1.15 9.82
N ASN A 54 4.74 -0.40 10.84
CA ASN A 54 6.15 -0.14 11.12
C ASN A 54 6.87 0.49 9.90
N ASN A 55 6.35 1.64 9.46
CA ASN A 55 6.91 2.55 8.45
C ASN A 55 6.71 3.99 8.94
N ASP A 56 7.30 4.96 8.24
CA ASP A 56 7.22 6.40 8.54
C ASP A 56 6.10 7.11 7.72
N ILE A 57 5.01 6.38 7.42
CA ILE A 57 3.87 6.91 6.65
C ILE A 57 3.07 7.89 7.53
N SER A 58 2.70 9.02 6.94
CA SER A 58 1.98 10.11 7.60
C SER A 58 0.90 10.71 6.68
N GLY A 59 0.17 11.71 7.17
CA GLY A 59 -0.92 12.36 6.44
C GLY A 59 -2.26 11.63 6.57
N THR A 60 -3.20 11.99 5.70
CA THR A 60 -4.56 11.45 5.72
C THR A 60 -4.66 10.16 4.92
N VAL A 61 -5.41 9.19 5.45
CA VAL A 61 -5.79 7.98 4.72
C VAL A 61 -6.70 8.38 3.54
N PRO A 62 -6.35 8.06 2.27
CA PRO A 62 -7.18 8.40 1.12
C PRO A 62 -8.53 7.69 1.18
N SER A 63 -9.61 8.42 0.87
CA SER A 63 -10.96 7.83 0.87
C SER A 63 -11.14 6.74 -0.18
N GLN A 64 -10.31 6.73 -1.23
CA GLN A 64 -10.29 5.70 -2.28
C GLN A 64 -9.92 4.31 -1.74
N LEU A 65 -9.30 4.21 -0.55
CA LEU A 65 -9.08 2.91 0.09
C LEU A 65 -10.39 2.27 0.55
N ASN A 66 -11.48 3.03 0.68
CA ASN A 66 -12.81 2.49 0.99
C ASN A 66 -13.38 1.65 -0.16
N ASP A 67 -12.86 1.82 -1.38
CA ASP A 67 -13.30 1.09 -2.58
C ASP A 67 -12.61 -0.28 -2.71
N LEU A 68 -11.60 -0.57 -1.87
CA LEU A 68 -10.87 -1.82 -1.92
C LEU A 68 -11.68 -2.97 -1.31
N PRO A 69 -11.63 -4.18 -1.90
CA PRO A 69 -12.27 -5.37 -1.34
C PRO A 69 -11.42 -5.97 -0.21
N LEU A 70 -11.02 -5.14 0.76
CA LEU A 70 -10.24 -5.59 1.92
C LEU A 70 -11.05 -6.62 2.70
N THR A 71 -10.40 -7.73 3.06
CA THR A 71 -11.01 -8.71 3.96
C THR A 71 -11.25 -8.04 5.31
N LYS A 72 -12.52 -8.02 5.74
CA LYS A 72 -12.93 -7.55 7.07
C LYS A 72 -12.40 -8.44 8.19
#